data_AF-A0A564G2W8-F1
#
_entry.id   AF-A0A564G2W8-F1
#
_cell.length_a   1.000
_cell.length_b   1.000
_cell.length_c   1.000
_cell.angle_alpha   90.00
_cell.angle_beta   90.00
_cell.angle_gamma   90.00
#
_symmetry.space_group_name_H-M   'P 1'
#
loop_
_entity.id
_entity.type
_entity.pdbx_description
1 polymer ?
#
loop_
_entity_poly.entity_id
_entity_poly.type
_entity_poly.pdbx_seq_one_letter_code
_entity_poly.pdbx_strand_id
1 'polypeptide(L)'
;MTAPVARISSLLAALGGLALLAGPAQAGGCYGAECYRHVTTPPVFDTVQENVLVRPPRTVYRSVPPVFDTVSERVMVAPGGRVWTTRRGPYGELIGCWVNTPPRFAVQTRRVLVRPGATIPETIPPEYASVSRRVLVAPARSGWVPVGGGYGGGYGPGPGIGSIPDAVGITGASSADIGVGLGFSRGSLYDGY
;
A
#
# COMPACT_ATOMS: atom_id res chain seq x y z
N MET A 1 -86.10 -62.50 4.96
CA MET A 1 -86.61 -61.14 4.69
C MET A 1 -87.04 -60.52 6.01
N THR A 2 -86.61 -59.28 6.25
CA THR A 2 -87.11 -58.27 7.22
C THR A 2 -87.03 -58.56 8.74
N ALA A 3 -86.29 -57.67 9.41
CA ALA A 3 -86.01 -57.56 10.84
C ALA A 3 -87.10 -56.72 11.60
N PRO A 4 -86.80 -56.02 12.72
CA PRO A 4 -86.70 -56.47 14.13
C PRO A 4 -87.56 -55.60 15.09
N VAL A 5 -87.72 -55.95 16.38
CA VAL A 5 -87.85 -54.94 17.47
C VAL A 5 -87.31 -55.48 18.80
N ALA A 6 -86.36 -54.74 19.37
CA ALA A 6 -85.69 -54.98 20.65
C ALA A 6 -86.48 -54.39 21.83
N ARG A 7 -86.38 -55.00 23.01
CA ARG A 7 -86.91 -54.48 24.29
C ARG A 7 -85.80 -53.81 25.09
N ILE A 8 -86.16 -52.63 25.59
CA ILE A 8 -85.33 -51.62 26.25
C ILE A 8 -85.24 -51.93 27.75
N SER A 9 -84.02 -51.97 28.29
CA SER A 9 -83.72 -51.99 29.72
C SER A 9 -83.03 -50.68 30.12
N SER A 10 -83.67 -49.92 31.00
CA SER A 10 -83.25 -48.61 31.49
C SER A 10 -82.32 -48.71 32.72
N LEU A 11 -81.15 -48.08 32.65
CA LEU A 11 -80.19 -47.86 33.74
C LEU A 11 -80.02 -46.33 33.95
N LEU A 12 -80.24 -45.86 35.17
CA LEU A 12 -79.94 -44.51 35.69
C LEU A 12 -78.97 -44.73 36.88
N ALA A 13 -77.68 -44.39 36.80
CA ALA A 13 -77.03 -43.07 36.91
C ALA A 13 -77.03 -42.47 38.35
N ALA A 14 -75.85 -42.44 38.98
CA ALA A 14 -75.53 -41.58 40.13
C ALA A 14 -74.08 -41.09 40.03
N LEU A 15 -73.90 -39.76 40.07
CA LEU A 15 -72.64 -39.01 39.97
C LEU A 15 -72.32 -38.32 41.31
N GLY A 16 -71.03 -38.15 41.62
CA GLY A 16 -70.48 -37.18 42.59
C GLY A 16 -69.28 -37.73 43.38
N GLY A 17 -68.12 -37.09 43.51
CA GLY A 17 -67.59 -35.80 43.07
C GLY A 17 -66.07 -35.77 43.32
N LEU A 18 -65.31 -35.08 42.45
CA LEU A 18 -63.84 -35.06 42.42
C LEU A 18 -63.32 -33.78 43.11
N ALA A 19 -62.55 -33.91 44.20
CA ALA A 19 -61.92 -32.78 44.88
C ALA A 19 -60.59 -32.40 44.20
N LEU A 20 -60.48 -31.15 43.74
CA LEU A 20 -59.28 -30.57 43.15
C LEU A 20 -58.29 -30.13 44.25
N LEU A 21 -57.07 -30.66 44.22
CA LEU A 21 -55.95 -30.20 45.03
C LEU A 21 -55.36 -28.92 44.41
N ALA A 22 -55.45 -27.80 45.13
CA ALA A 22 -54.76 -26.56 44.80
C ALA A 22 -53.29 -26.63 45.21
N GLY A 23 -52.37 -26.57 44.24
CA GLY A 23 -50.93 -26.42 44.49
C GLY A 23 -50.54 -24.94 44.62
N PRO A 24 -49.50 -24.60 45.42
CA PRO A 24 -49.07 -23.22 45.62
C PRO A 24 -48.40 -22.67 44.37
N ALA A 25 -48.91 -21.54 43.86
CA ALA A 25 -48.27 -20.75 42.82
C ALA A 25 -46.95 -20.16 43.36
N GLN A 26 -45.84 -20.79 43.02
CA GLN A 26 -44.53 -20.19 43.24
C GLN A 26 -44.36 -19.08 42.20
N ALA A 27 -44.26 -17.84 42.68
CA ALA A 27 -43.82 -16.71 41.88
C ALA A 27 -42.37 -16.99 41.44
N GLY A 28 -42.22 -17.57 40.25
CA GLY A 28 -40.97 -18.02 39.67
C GLY A 28 -40.03 -16.87 39.34
N GLY A 29 -39.26 -16.44 40.34
CA GLY A 29 -38.00 -15.77 40.07
C GLY A 29 -36.95 -16.83 39.77
N CYS A 30 -36.31 -16.72 38.61
CA CYS A 30 -35.35 -17.68 38.13
C CYS A 30 -33.99 -17.42 38.83
N TYR A 31 -33.69 -18.18 39.89
CA TYR A 31 -32.45 -18.06 40.67
C TYR A 31 -31.76 -19.43 40.75
N GLY A 32 -30.61 -19.61 40.08
CA GLY A 32 -29.83 -20.86 40.12
C GLY A 32 -29.21 -21.25 38.77
N ALA A 33 -28.54 -22.42 38.74
CA ALA A 33 -27.87 -23.00 37.56
C ALA A 33 -28.81 -23.34 36.39
N GLU A 34 -30.12 -23.19 36.60
CA GLU A 34 -31.19 -23.56 35.67
C GLU A 34 -31.67 -22.35 34.85
N CYS A 35 -31.17 -21.16 35.15
CA CYS A 35 -31.63 -19.90 34.57
C CYS A 35 -30.57 -19.32 33.63
N TYR A 36 -30.90 -19.23 32.35
CA TYR A 36 -30.03 -18.66 31.33
C TYR A 36 -30.65 -17.40 30.72
N ARG A 37 -29.82 -16.39 30.47
CA ARG A 37 -30.18 -15.23 29.64
C ARG A 37 -29.52 -15.35 28.27
N HIS A 38 -30.25 -14.96 27.23
CA HIS A 38 -29.71 -14.86 25.89
C HIS A 38 -28.83 -13.61 25.79
N VAL A 39 -27.55 -13.79 25.43
CA VAL A 39 -26.59 -12.69 25.23
C VAL A 39 -26.17 -12.70 23.77
N THR A 40 -26.26 -11.54 23.12
CA THR A 40 -25.74 -11.30 21.79
C THR A 40 -24.48 -10.44 21.90
N THR A 41 -23.36 -10.95 21.40
CA THR A 41 -22.12 -10.18 21.25
C THR A 41 -22.04 -9.63 19.83
N PRO A 42 -21.90 -8.30 19.65
CA PRO A 42 -21.80 -7.69 18.32
C PRO A 42 -20.50 -8.12 17.61
N PRO A 43 -20.45 -8.03 16.27
CA PRO A 43 -19.23 -8.32 15.52
C PRO A 43 -18.15 -7.27 15.82
N VAL A 44 -16.89 -7.71 15.81
CA VAL A 44 -15.74 -6.81 16.01
C VAL A 44 -15.11 -6.54 14.65
N PHE A 45 -15.01 -5.25 14.30
CA PHE A 45 -14.34 -4.77 13.12
C PHE A 45 -13.03 -4.09 13.50
N ASP A 46 -12.02 -4.27 12.65
CA ASP A 46 -10.76 -3.56 12.74
C ASP A 46 -10.49 -2.78 11.45
N THR A 47 -9.64 -1.76 11.51
CA THR A 47 -9.26 -0.92 10.37
C THR A 47 -7.83 -1.22 9.96
N VAL A 48 -7.67 -1.84 8.79
CA VAL A 48 -6.36 -2.10 8.21
C VAL A 48 -6.02 -0.96 7.24
N GLN A 49 -4.79 -0.46 7.33
CA GLN A 49 -4.23 0.50 6.38
C GLN A 49 -3.42 -0.25 5.32
N GLU A 50 -3.76 -0.04 4.05
CA GLU A 50 -3.05 -0.62 2.93
C GLU A 50 -2.47 0.49 2.04
N ASN A 51 -1.19 0.36 1.65
CA ASN A 51 -0.57 1.26 0.68
C ASN A 51 -0.85 0.75 -0.72
N VAL A 52 -1.69 1.47 -1.45
CA VAL A 52 -2.06 1.13 -2.82
C VAL A 52 -1.28 2.02 -3.78
N LEU A 53 -0.75 1.42 -4.85
CA LEU A 53 -0.11 2.14 -5.95
C LEU A 53 -1.17 2.91 -6.73
N VAL A 54 -1.16 4.24 -6.62
CA VAL A 54 -2.10 5.11 -7.33
C VAL A 54 -1.57 5.51 -8.70
N ARG A 55 -0.25 5.72 -8.78
CA ARG A 55 0.42 6.08 -10.03
C ARG A 55 1.70 5.26 -10.19
N PRO A 56 1.81 4.45 -11.26
CA PRO A 56 3.03 3.72 -11.53
C PRO A 56 4.18 4.68 -11.89
N PRO A 57 5.44 4.25 -11.72
CA PRO A 57 6.57 5.02 -12.20
C PRO A 57 6.47 5.17 -13.71
N ARG A 58 6.79 6.35 -14.23
CA ARG A 58 6.82 6.61 -15.67
C ARG A 58 8.01 7.45 -16.05
N THR A 59 8.55 7.17 -17.23
CA THR A 59 9.61 7.97 -17.83
C THR A 59 8.99 9.01 -18.74
N VAL A 60 9.29 10.28 -18.50
CA VAL A 60 8.92 11.39 -19.39
C VAL A 60 10.16 11.84 -20.12
N TYR A 61 10.00 12.21 -21.39
CA TYR A 61 11.10 12.65 -22.24
C TYR A 61 11.04 14.15 -22.44
N ARG A 62 12.11 14.85 -22.04
CA ARG A 62 12.28 16.28 -22.31
C ARG A 62 13.13 16.48 -23.55
N SER A 63 12.60 17.18 -24.55
CA SER A 63 13.35 17.54 -25.75
C SER A 63 14.17 18.81 -25.53
N VAL A 64 15.46 18.74 -25.85
CA VAL A 64 16.38 19.88 -25.86
C VAL A 64 16.74 20.16 -27.32
N PRO A 65 16.44 21.37 -27.86
CA PRO A 65 16.72 21.68 -29.25
C PRO A 65 18.23 21.75 -29.52
N PRO A 66 18.66 21.52 -30.78
CA PRO A 66 20.05 21.69 -31.18
C PRO A 66 20.49 23.15 -31.08
N VAL A 67 21.76 23.36 -30.74
CA VAL A 67 22.39 24.68 -30.73
C VAL A 67 23.27 24.81 -31.96
N PHE A 68 22.96 25.82 -32.79
CA PHE A 68 23.74 26.18 -33.96
C PHE A 68 24.50 27.48 -33.69
N ASP A 69 25.68 27.56 -34.28
CA ASP A 69 26.48 28.78 -34.31
C ASP A 69 26.76 29.19 -35.77
N THR A 70 27.04 30.47 -35.99
CA THR A 70 27.32 31.02 -37.33
C THR A 70 28.77 31.41 -37.42
N VAL A 71 29.52 30.65 -38.21
CA VAL A 71 30.94 30.92 -38.44
C VAL A 71 31.08 31.69 -39.74
N SER A 72 31.75 32.84 -39.67
CA SER A 72 32.12 33.66 -40.82
C SER A 72 33.57 33.41 -41.21
N GLU A 73 33.82 33.02 -42.46
CA GLU A 73 35.15 32.80 -43.00
C GLU A 73 35.39 33.70 -44.21
N ARG A 74 36.58 34.31 -44.29
CA ARG A 74 36.98 35.15 -45.43
C ARG A 74 37.58 34.25 -46.51
N VAL A 75 36.83 34.02 -47.58
CA VAL A 75 37.23 33.16 -48.70
C VAL A 75 37.63 34.02 -49.89
N MET A 76 38.71 33.65 -50.57
CA MET A 76 39.10 34.27 -51.83
C MET A 76 38.11 33.88 -52.91
N VAL A 77 37.42 34.86 -53.51
CA VAL A 77 36.40 34.62 -54.54
C VAL A 77 36.92 34.89 -55.95
N ALA A 78 37.96 35.71 -56.07
CA ALA A 78 38.66 35.90 -57.32
C ALA A 78 40.16 36.06 -57.06
N PRO A 79 41.01 35.26 -57.71
CA PRO A 79 42.44 35.48 -57.65
C PRO A 79 42.77 36.83 -58.28
N GLY A 80 43.77 37.51 -57.72
CA GLY A 80 44.35 38.69 -58.36
C GLY A 80 45.15 38.28 -59.60
N GLY A 81 45.50 39.25 -60.43
CA GLY A 81 46.29 38.97 -61.63
C GLY A 81 46.53 40.18 -62.50
N ARG A 82 47.21 39.94 -63.62
CA ARG A 82 47.48 40.95 -64.65
C ARG A 82 46.47 40.80 -65.76
N VAL A 83 45.74 41.87 -66.05
CA VAL A 83 44.80 41.92 -67.16
C VAL A 83 45.30 42.91 -68.20
N TRP A 84 45.28 42.51 -69.46
CA TRP A 84 45.58 43.41 -70.57
C TRP A 84 44.36 44.27 -70.84
N THR A 85 44.52 45.59 -70.75
CA THR A 85 43.47 46.54 -71.11
C THR A 85 43.99 47.51 -72.16
N THR A 86 43.11 47.96 -73.03
CA THR A 86 43.43 48.89 -74.11
C THR A 86 42.63 50.16 -73.94
N ARG A 87 43.30 51.32 -74.04
CA ARG A 87 42.66 52.64 -74.04
C ARG A 87 42.95 53.36 -75.34
N ARG A 88 42.01 54.17 -75.83
CA ARG A 88 42.29 55.12 -76.91
C ARG A 88 43.11 56.30 -76.40
N GLY A 89 44.19 56.60 -77.10
CA GLY A 89 45.00 57.79 -76.89
C GLY A 89 44.39 59.05 -77.51
N PRO A 90 45.00 60.23 -77.27
CA PRO A 90 44.51 61.52 -77.75
C PRO A 90 44.43 61.65 -79.28
N TYR A 91 45.23 60.86 -80.02
CA TYR A 91 45.31 60.91 -81.48
C TYR A 91 44.67 59.70 -82.17
N GLY A 92 43.91 58.89 -81.42
CA GLY A 92 43.16 57.74 -81.94
C GLY A 92 43.90 56.40 -81.90
N GLU A 93 45.15 56.36 -81.41
CA GLU A 93 45.93 55.14 -81.21
C GLU A 93 45.37 54.24 -80.10
N LEU A 94 45.58 52.92 -80.21
CA LEU A 94 45.23 51.95 -79.17
C LEU A 94 46.47 51.65 -78.32
N ILE A 95 46.49 52.15 -77.08
CA ILE A 95 47.57 51.92 -76.11
C ILE A 95 47.15 50.80 -75.18
N GLY A 96 47.93 49.72 -75.16
CA GLY A 96 47.71 48.58 -74.28
C GLY A 96 48.59 48.63 -73.04
N CYS A 97 47.98 48.41 -71.87
CA CYS A 97 48.65 48.40 -70.59
C CYS A 97 48.29 47.13 -69.80
N TRP A 98 49.29 46.56 -69.12
CA TRP A 98 49.02 45.55 -68.10
C TRP A 98 48.53 46.24 -66.82
N VAL A 99 47.30 45.97 -66.42
CA VAL A 99 46.74 46.44 -65.14
C VAL A 99 46.81 45.32 -64.11
N ASN A 100 47.34 45.62 -62.92
CA ASN A 100 47.35 44.71 -61.78
C ASN A 100 46.02 44.82 -61.04
N THR A 101 45.24 43.75 -61.04
CA THR A 101 43.98 43.66 -60.30
C THR A 101 44.24 42.89 -58.98
N PRO A 102 43.94 43.48 -57.80
CA PRO A 102 44.14 42.80 -56.53
C PRO A 102 43.15 41.63 -56.35
N PRO A 103 43.51 40.61 -55.54
CA PRO A 103 42.58 39.52 -55.20
C PRO A 103 41.37 40.07 -54.45
N ARG A 104 40.20 39.48 -54.73
CA ARG A 104 38.95 39.83 -54.05
C ARG A 104 38.56 38.72 -53.09
N PHE A 105 38.16 39.13 -51.89
CA PHE A 105 37.71 38.25 -50.83
C PHE A 105 36.27 38.57 -50.48
N ALA A 106 35.50 37.54 -50.19
CA ALA A 106 34.15 37.67 -49.66
C ALA A 106 34.05 36.93 -48.32
N VAL A 107 33.12 37.36 -47.48
CA VAL A 107 32.79 36.64 -46.25
C VAL A 107 31.72 35.62 -46.57
N GLN A 108 32.01 34.35 -46.32
CA GLN A 108 31.09 33.23 -46.40
C GLN A 108 30.64 32.89 -44.98
N THR A 109 29.34 32.82 -44.74
CA THR A 109 28.78 32.40 -43.45
C THR A 109 28.23 30.99 -43.57
N ARG A 110 28.61 30.11 -42.64
CA ARG A 110 28.02 28.76 -42.51
C ARG A 110 27.50 28.52 -41.10
N ARG A 111 26.40 27.78 -41.01
CA ARG A 111 25.87 27.30 -39.74
C ARG A 111 26.56 26.00 -39.36
N VAL A 112 27.11 25.95 -38.15
CA VAL A 112 27.75 24.76 -37.60
C VAL A 112 26.94 24.28 -36.41
N LEU A 113 26.69 22.97 -36.35
CA LEU A 113 26.04 22.34 -35.20
C LEU A 113 27.05 22.27 -34.05
N VAL A 114 26.83 23.05 -32.99
CA VAL A 114 27.71 23.08 -31.81
C VAL A 114 27.27 22.04 -30.79
N ARG A 115 25.95 21.88 -30.62
CA ARG A 115 25.37 20.87 -29.73
C ARG A 115 24.20 20.19 -30.44
N PRO A 116 24.21 18.85 -30.58
CA PRO A 116 23.07 18.14 -31.13
C PRO A 116 21.85 18.29 -30.22
N GLY A 117 20.66 18.19 -30.81
CA GLY A 117 19.44 18.03 -30.04
C GLY A 117 19.50 16.74 -29.24
N ALA A 118 18.99 16.76 -28.02
CA ALA A 118 19.02 15.61 -27.14
C ALA A 118 17.66 15.41 -26.49
N THR A 119 17.34 14.15 -26.19
CA THR A 119 16.14 13.79 -25.44
C THR A 119 16.59 13.26 -24.09
N ILE A 120 16.24 13.99 -23.02
CA ILE A 120 16.66 13.65 -21.66
C ILE A 120 15.52 12.86 -21.00
N PRO A 121 15.75 11.61 -20.54
CA PRO A 121 14.76 10.86 -19.78
C PRO A 121 14.69 11.39 -18.34
N GLU A 122 13.49 11.69 -17.87
CA GLU A 122 13.19 12.09 -16.50
C GLU A 122 12.25 11.04 -15.89
N THR A 123 12.70 10.37 -14.83
CA THR A 123 11.92 9.34 -14.15
C THR A 123 11.04 9.97 -13.08
N ILE A 124 9.73 9.89 -13.25
CA ILE A 124 8.76 10.29 -12.23
C ILE A 124 8.54 9.10 -11.29
N PRO A 125 8.77 9.25 -9.97
CA PRO A 125 8.61 8.17 -9.01
C PRO A 125 7.13 7.74 -8.89
N PRO A 126 6.88 6.52 -8.37
CA PRO A 126 5.53 6.06 -8.09
C PRO A 126 4.89 6.88 -6.97
N GLU A 127 3.58 7.09 -7.06
CA GLU A 127 2.79 7.68 -5.97
C GLU A 127 1.94 6.60 -5.31
N TYR A 128 2.07 6.52 -3.98
CA TYR A 128 1.30 5.63 -3.13
C TYR A 128 0.30 6.43 -2.30
N ALA A 129 -0.85 5.83 -2.01
CA ALA A 129 -1.81 6.36 -1.05
C ALA A 129 -2.23 5.28 -0.06
N SER A 130 -2.51 5.69 1.18
CA SER A 130 -3.06 4.82 2.21
C SER A 130 -4.58 4.75 2.06
N VAL A 131 -5.10 3.55 1.95
CA VAL A 131 -6.55 3.28 1.94
C VAL A 131 -6.90 2.49 3.19
N SER A 132 -7.87 2.98 3.95
CA SER A 132 -8.40 2.28 5.12
C SER A 132 -9.52 1.34 4.71
N ARG A 133 -9.43 0.06 5.09
CA ARG A 133 -10.51 -0.92 4.91
C ARG A 133 -10.91 -1.51 6.25
N ARG A 134 -12.22 -1.61 6.50
CA ARG A 134 -12.75 -2.36 7.65
C ARG A 134 -12.75 -3.85 7.35
N VAL A 135 -12.13 -4.62 8.23
CA VAL A 135 -12.08 -6.08 8.16
C VAL A 135 -12.80 -6.64 9.38
N LEU A 136 -13.63 -7.66 9.17
CA LEU A 136 -14.31 -8.36 10.26
C LEU A 136 -13.31 -9.32 10.92
N VAL A 137 -12.97 -9.05 12.18
CA VAL A 137 -11.99 -9.84 12.96
C VAL A 137 -12.70 -10.93 13.75
N ALA A 138 -13.88 -10.63 14.29
CA ALA A 138 -14.71 -11.60 14.97
C ALA A 138 -16.17 -11.48 14.51
N PRO A 139 -16.80 -12.59 14.07
CA PRO A 139 -18.21 -12.56 13.71
C PRO A 139 -19.08 -12.35 14.95
N ALA A 140 -20.30 -11.84 14.73
CA ALA A 140 -21.30 -11.77 15.77
C ALA A 140 -21.62 -13.18 16.28
N ARG A 141 -21.82 -13.32 17.60
CA ARG A 141 -22.20 -14.58 18.21
C ARG A 141 -23.28 -14.36 19.25
N SER A 142 -24.17 -15.33 19.38
CA SER A 142 -25.21 -15.32 20.41
C SER A 142 -25.23 -16.66 21.12
N GLY A 143 -25.57 -16.63 22.40
CA GLY A 143 -25.63 -17.82 23.24
C GLY A 143 -26.31 -17.56 24.57
N TRP A 144 -26.59 -18.64 25.28
CA TRP A 144 -27.22 -18.62 26.59
C TRP A 144 -26.14 -18.59 27.69
N VAL A 145 -26.23 -17.63 28.61
CA VAL A 145 -25.29 -17.45 29.74
C VAL A 145 -26.07 -17.52 31.06
N PRO A 146 -25.59 -18.21 32.10
CA PRO A 146 -26.30 -18.33 33.36
C PRO A 146 -26.52 -16.97 34.06
N VAL A 147 -27.69 -16.79 34.66
CA VAL A 147 -28.08 -15.59 35.42
C VAL A 147 -27.69 -15.79 36.89
N GLY A 148 -26.74 -15.00 37.41
CA GLY A 148 -26.39 -15.02 38.84
C GLY A 148 -24.91 -15.03 39.22
N GLY A 149 -23.98 -14.92 38.26
CA GLY A 149 -22.57 -14.63 38.57
C GLY A 149 -21.87 -15.69 39.41
N GLY A 150 -21.55 -16.85 38.81
CA GLY A 150 -20.69 -17.85 39.42
C GLY A 150 -19.47 -18.11 38.55
N TYR A 151 -18.45 -17.25 38.66
CA TYR A 151 -17.09 -17.71 38.39
C TYR A 151 -16.77 -18.73 39.49
N GLY A 152 -16.93 -20.02 39.17
CA GLY A 152 -16.36 -21.08 39.99
C GLY A 152 -14.84 -20.93 39.93
N GLY A 153 -14.28 -20.23 40.91
CA GLY A 153 -12.85 -20.27 41.20
C GLY A 153 -12.45 -21.68 41.60
N GLY A 154 -12.20 -22.52 40.61
CA GLY A 154 -11.62 -23.84 40.77
C GLY A 154 -10.11 -23.73 40.87
N TYR A 155 -9.60 -23.20 41.99
CA TYR A 155 -8.25 -23.58 42.42
C TYR A 155 -8.36 -25.02 42.90
N GLY A 156 -8.19 -25.97 41.98
CA GLY A 156 -8.01 -27.36 42.36
C GLY A 156 -6.72 -27.47 43.19
N PRO A 157 -6.71 -28.17 44.34
CA PRO A 157 -5.48 -28.51 45.02
C PRO A 157 -4.78 -29.57 44.15
N GLY A 158 -3.92 -29.11 43.24
CA GLY A 158 -2.95 -29.98 42.60
C GLY A 158 -2.01 -30.55 43.68
N PRO A 159 -1.59 -31.82 43.57
CA PRO A 159 -0.70 -32.43 44.54
C PRO A 159 0.64 -31.68 44.52
N GLY A 160 1.10 -31.30 45.71
CA GLY A 160 2.41 -30.71 45.92
C GLY A 160 3.51 -31.65 45.45
N ILE A 161 4.08 -31.35 44.29
CA ILE A 161 5.35 -31.84 43.75
C ILE A 161 5.84 -30.67 42.88
N GLY A 162 6.96 -30.00 43.07
CA GLY A 162 8.07 -30.08 43.99
C GLY A 162 9.03 -28.97 43.54
N SER A 163 9.63 -28.27 44.50
CA SER A 163 10.99 -27.70 44.43
C SER A 163 11.55 -27.31 43.04
N ILE A 164 11.63 -26.01 42.77
CA ILE A 164 12.87 -25.41 42.29
C ILE A 164 13.14 -24.18 43.17
N PRO A 165 14.18 -24.21 44.02
CA PRO A 165 14.49 -23.12 44.93
C PRO A 165 15.07 -21.92 44.17
N ASP A 166 14.78 -20.74 44.71
CA ASP A 166 15.53 -19.52 44.49
C ASP A 166 17.04 -19.80 44.72
N ALA A 167 17.80 -19.86 43.63
CA ALA A 167 19.25 -19.94 43.66
C ALA A 167 19.84 -18.75 42.90
N VAL A 168 19.82 -17.60 43.57
CA VAL A 168 20.85 -16.58 43.41
C VAL A 168 22.17 -17.19 43.88
N GLY A 169 23.14 -17.31 42.99
CA GLY A 169 24.50 -17.82 43.21
C GLY A 169 25.03 -18.37 41.90
N ILE A 170 25.70 -17.60 41.04
CA ILE A 170 27.09 -17.12 41.18
C ILE A 170 28.04 -18.22 41.66
N THR A 171 29.15 -18.33 40.92
CA THR A 171 30.22 -19.36 40.97
C THR A 171 29.85 -20.66 40.23
N GLY A 172 30.50 -21.09 39.17
CA GLY A 172 31.64 -20.57 38.42
C GLY A 172 32.19 -21.68 37.51
N ALA A 173 32.34 -21.38 36.22
CA ALA A 173 33.33 -21.94 35.29
C ALA A 173 33.11 -21.21 33.94
N SER A 174 33.82 -20.10 33.68
CA SER A 174 35.11 -20.08 32.95
C SER A 174 34.92 -20.53 31.50
N SER A 175 34.51 -19.62 30.61
CA SER A 175 35.36 -18.78 29.75
C SER A 175 35.93 -19.55 28.56
N ALA A 176 35.53 -19.11 27.36
CA ALA A 176 35.80 -19.73 26.06
C ALA A 176 35.05 -21.08 25.94
N ASP A 177 33.91 -21.17 25.26
CA ASP A 177 33.80 -20.78 23.87
C ASP A 177 32.33 -20.75 23.43
N ILE A 178 31.97 -19.63 22.79
CA ILE A 178 31.10 -19.57 21.60
C ILE A 178 29.63 -19.95 21.89
N GLY A 179 28.76 -19.00 22.24
CA GLY A 179 28.45 -17.84 21.38
C GLY A 179 27.07 -18.00 20.75
N VAL A 180 26.03 -18.34 21.52
CA VAL A 180 24.63 -18.27 21.11
C VAL A 180 23.78 -17.94 22.33
N GLY A 181 23.30 -16.71 22.43
CA GLY A 181 22.43 -16.29 23.52
C GLY A 181 22.17 -14.79 23.54
N LEU A 182 21.21 -14.35 22.74
CA LEU A 182 20.31 -13.22 23.01
C LEU A 182 20.97 -11.90 23.48
N GLY A 183 21.25 -11.03 22.53
CA GLY A 183 21.63 -9.65 22.79
C GLY A 183 21.90 -8.91 21.49
N PHE A 184 20.83 -8.40 20.87
CA PHE A 184 20.95 -7.55 19.69
C PHE A 184 21.92 -6.40 19.97
N SER A 185 22.92 -6.32 19.11
CA SER A 185 23.99 -5.33 19.15
C SER A 185 23.46 -3.91 18.92
N ARG A 186 23.99 -3.02 19.75
CA ARG A 186 24.41 -1.62 19.48
C ARG A 186 24.10 -0.99 18.11
N GLY A 187 23.67 0.27 18.18
CA GLY A 187 23.82 1.32 17.17
C GLY A 187 22.46 1.77 16.63
N SER A 188 21.97 2.99 16.82
CA SER A 188 22.66 4.26 16.67
C SER A 188 21.91 5.39 17.41
N LEU A 189 22.69 6.28 18.04
CA LEU A 189 22.28 7.66 18.30
C LEU A 189 22.21 8.44 16.97
N TYR A 190 21.46 9.55 16.96
CA TYR A 190 21.05 10.47 15.86
C TYR A 190 19.69 10.08 15.27
N ASP A 191 18.55 10.67 15.66
CA ASP A 191 18.16 12.04 16.02
C ASP A 191 18.37 13.07 14.90
N GLY A 192 17.28 13.76 14.57
CA GLY A 192 17.13 14.54 13.36
C GLY A 192 17.86 15.89 13.37
N TYR A 193 18.43 16.24 12.23
CA TYR A 193 18.26 17.49 11.49
C TYR A 193 18.77 17.30 10.06
#